data_AF-A0AAV9X9S0-F1
#
_entry.id   AF-A0AAV9X9S0-F1
#
_cell.length_a   1.000
_cell.length_b   1.000
_cell.length_c   1.000
_cell.angle_alpha   90.00
_cell.angle_beta   90.00
_cell.angle_gamma   90.00
#
_symmetry.space_group_name_H-M   'P 1'
#
loop_
_entity.id
_entity.type
_entity.pdbx_description
1 polymer ?
#
loop_
_entity_poly.entity_id
_entity_poly.type
_entity_poly.pdbx_seq_one_letter_code
_entity_poly.pdbx_strand_id
1 'polypeptide(L)'
;MATIAPTALVGGGVASSSQSGAPIKVTSEAFRETLIAIHKAISSGAPFDKFVEEFLAPENNAILPPPAHDLDFNHPLTAYFISSSHNTYLVEHQLYGKSTVQGYINVLSRGCRCVEIDVWDGEDGEPKVDHGWTLTEAITFQEVCEAIAKYAFLSSDLPVIVSLECHASMEQQAKMVTIMKNSWKEMLMEGELSGWNVADKGLPPPGLLRNKILVKVKYLPPDAQPGGPSGPAVQSLVTKTKSLTVADDEDSETDPEVKKKAPKVKISATLSALGVYASAMKFAESFTDAVSTRPNHVFSFSEKKFNALHEAQADALFQHNRHFLTRVYPHGLRISSSNLNPQDFWRRGAQLVALNWQKADKGITFNEAMFAGTGGYVLKPQSHLPDPKNCVGIKDLQKDVDLKVTILAGQSLPLPKDHKAKDFQPYVKVIVHVSQNIKQKEKVKHGKGQNVRWEKKNTLQFKVAEVVEQLAFVKFKVYNDEFGKDEKSAWACVRMDRLKKGYGHLKLFDMKGNATDAALIIYVEKS
;
A
#
# COMPACT_ATOMS: atom_id res chain seq x y z
N MET A 1 -2.74 -19.45 -26.33
CA MET A 1 -3.17 -18.41 -25.37
C MET A 1 -3.28 -19.06 -24.00
N ALA A 2 -2.25 -18.92 -23.15
CA ALA A 2 -2.38 -19.33 -21.76
C ALA A 2 -3.33 -18.36 -21.06
N THR A 3 -4.41 -18.86 -20.50
CA THR A 3 -5.33 -18.10 -19.65
C THR A 3 -4.57 -17.65 -18.42
N ILE A 4 -4.20 -16.37 -18.38
CA ILE A 4 -3.63 -15.72 -17.20
C ILE A 4 -4.64 -15.92 -16.07
N ALA A 5 -4.24 -16.59 -14.98
CA ALA A 5 -5.09 -16.77 -13.81
C ALA A 5 -5.58 -15.39 -13.33
N PRO A 6 -6.86 -15.23 -12.95
CA PRO A 6 -7.38 -13.95 -12.49
C PRO A 6 -6.54 -13.47 -11.31
N THR A 7 -5.85 -12.34 -11.52
CA THR A 7 -4.98 -11.71 -10.54
C THR A 7 -5.84 -11.11 -9.43
N ALA A 8 -5.37 -11.18 -8.18
CA ALA A 8 -6.05 -10.58 -7.04
C ALA A 8 -6.42 -9.11 -7.32
N LEU A 9 -7.64 -8.68 -6.98
CA LEU A 9 -8.17 -7.34 -7.28
C LEU A 9 -8.12 -6.36 -6.08
N VAL A 10 -7.42 -6.71 -5.00
CA VAL A 10 -7.35 -5.93 -3.74
C VAL A 10 -5.95 -5.42 -3.44
N GLY A 11 -5.82 -4.20 -2.95
CA GLY A 11 -4.63 -3.39 -2.76
C GLY A 11 -4.95 -2.00 -3.28
N GLY A 12 -4.47 -0.95 -2.64
CA GLY A 12 -4.67 0.45 -3.05
C GLY A 12 -6.04 1.03 -2.77
N GLY A 13 -6.98 0.24 -2.25
CA GLY A 13 -8.23 0.72 -1.69
C GLY A 13 -9.38 0.86 -2.68
N VAL A 14 -9.13 0.65 -3.98
CA VAL A 14 -10.16 0.79 -5.03
C VAL A 14 -11.26 -0.27 -4.88
N ALA A 15 -10.93 -1.48 -4.42
CA ALA A 15 -11.92 -2.53 -4.27
C ALA A 15 -12.88 -2.22 -3.11
N SER A 16 -12.36 -1.72 -1.99
CA SER A 16 -13.12 -1.31 -0.81
C SER A 16 -13.90 -0.03 -1.05
N SER A 17 -13.41 0.90 -1.88
CA SER A 17 -14.22 2.05 -2.29
C SER A 17 -15.31 1.65 -3.28
N SER A 18 -15.01 0.80 -4.28
CA SER A 18 -16.01 0.38 -5.27
C SER A 18 -17.09 -0.55 -4.71
N GLN A 19 -16.86 -1.20 -3.56
CA GLN A 19 -17.91 -1.91 -2.83
C GLN A 19 -19.12 -1.01 -2.52
N SER A 20 -18.96 0.32 -2.53
CA SER A 20 -20.03 1.31 -2.42
C SER A 20 -20.71 1.67 -3.76
N GLY A 21 -20.54 0.92 -4.84
CA GLY A 21 -21.13 1.27 -6.14
C GLY A 21 -22.57 0.82 -6.34
N ALA A 22 -22.95 -0.30 -5.73
CA ALA A 22 -24.26 -0.92 -5.92
C ALA A 22 -24.87 -1.41 -4.59
N PRO A 23 -26.18 -1.26 -4.39
CA PRO A 23 -26.87 -1.81 -3.22
C PRO A 23 -26.70 -3.32 -3.10
N ILE A 24 -26.66 -3.83 -1.87
CA ILE A 24 -26.68 -5.28 -1.63
C ILE A 24 -28.06 -5.83 -1.99
N LYS A 25 -28.11 -6.85 -2.84
CA LYS A 25 -29.34 -7.60 -3.09
C LYS A 25 -29.60 -8.59 -1.97
N VAL A 26 -30.79 -8.57 -1.38
CA VAL A 26 -31.19 -9.57 -0.37
C VAL A 26 -31.52 -10.88 -1.07
N THR A 27 -30.74 -11.92 -0.81
CA THR A 27 -30.89 -13.24 -1.46
C THR A 27 -31.26 -14.36 -0.51
N SER A 28 -31.33 -14.07 0.80
CA SER A 28 -31.61 -15.09 1.81
C SER A 28 -32.65 -14.67 2.85
N GLU A 29 -33.42 -15.64 3.31
CA GLU A 29 -34.41 -15.47 4.37
C GLU A 29 -33.75 -15.02 5.68
N ALA A 30 -32.63 -15.65 6.07
CA ALA A 30 -31.86 -15.28 7.26
C ALA A 30 -31.47 -13.78 7.30
N PHE A 31 -31.05 -13.23 6.15
CA PHE A 31 -30.70 -11.82 6.01
C PHE A 31 -31.95 -10.94 6.05
N ARG A 32 -33.02 -11.34 5.34
CA ARG A 32 -34.32 -10.63 5.34
C ARG A 32 -34.94 -10.54 6.72
N GLU A 33 -34.99 -11.64 7.46
CA GLU A 33 -35.54 -11.67 8.82
C GLU A 33 -34.76 -10.79 9.80
N THR A 34 -33.44 -10.70 9.60
CA THR A 34 -32.58 -9.80 10.38
C THR A 34 -32.90 -8.35 10.08
N LEU A 35 -33.09 -7.98 8.81
CA LEU A 35 -33.56 -6.66 8.42
C LEU A 35 -34.93 -6.32 9.02
N ILE A 36 -35.87 -7.28 9.04
CA ILE A 36 -37.18 -7.10 9.69
C ILE A 36 -37.00 -6.82 11.20
N ALA A 37 -36.11 -7.55 11.86
CA ALA A 37 -35.84 -7.35 13.28
C ALA A 37 -35.24 -5.96 13.56
N ILE A 38 -34.31 -5.49 12.70
CA ILE A 38 -33.73 -4.15 12.80
C ILE A 38 -34.81 -3.09 12.57
N HIS A 39 -35.59 -3.20 11.49
CA HIS A 39 -36.66 -2.28 11.14
C HIS A 39 -37.64 -2.06 12.29
N LYS A 40 -38.05 -3.14 12.96
CA LYS A 40 -38.89 -3.10 14.17
C LYS A 40 -38.18 -2.43 15.35
N ALA A 41 -36.89 -2.71 15.55
CA ALA A 41 -36.13 -2.19 16.69
C ALA A 41 -35.84 -0.69 16.60
N ILE A 42 -35.62 -0.15 15.40
CA ILE A 42 -35.30 1.28 15.21
C ILE A 42 -36.54 2.16 14.99
N SER A 43 -37.73 1.57 14.93
CA SER A 43 -39.01 2.28 14.72
C SER A 43 -38.97 3.33 13.61
N SER A 44 -38.37 2.98 12.46
CA SER A 44 -38.00 3.94 11.41
C SER A 44 -39.14 4.79 10.83
N GLY A 45 -40.41 4.41 11.04
CA GLY A 45 -41.59 5.05 10.43
C GLY A 45 -41.72 4.81 8.92
N ALA A 46 -40.66 4.39 8.23
CA ALA A 46 -40.67 4.05 6.82
C ALA A 46 -41.27 2.66 6.56
N PRO A 47 -41.92 2.43 5.41
CA PRO A 47 -42.26 1.09 4.94
C PRO A 47 -41.03 0.18 4.85
N PHE A 48 -41.19 -1.11 5.10
CA PHE A 48 -40.07 -2.07 5.18
C PHE A 48 -39.20 -2.08 3.92
N ASP A 49 -39.80 -2.05 2.72
CA ASP A 49 -39.04 -2.12 1.47
C ASP A 49 -38.17 -0.87 1.25
N LYS A 50 -38.69 0.31 1.60
CA LYS A 50 -37.92 1.56 1.58
C LYS A 50 -36.77 1.52 2.59
N PHE A 51 -37.01 0.99 3.79
CA PHE A 51 -35.96 0.78 4.77
C PHE A 51 -34.85 -0.15 4.25
N VAL A 52 -35.20 -1.25 3.58
CA VAL A 52 -34.21 -2.20 3.03
C VAL A 52 -33.37 -1.53 1.94
N GLU A 53 -34.00 -0.77 1.05
CA GLU A 53 -33.32 -0.01 0.00
C GLU A 53 -32.30 0.96 0.60
N GLU A 54 -32.73 1.81 1.55
CA GLU A 54 -31.86 2.77 2.23
C GLU A 54 -30.76 2.07 3.04
N PHE A 55 -31.09 1.03 3.82
CA PHE A 55 -30.15 0.33 4.68
C PHE A 55 -29.03 -0.35 3.89
N LEU A 56 -29.35 -0.96 2.75
CA LEU A 56 -28.40 -1.67 1.90
C LEU A 56 -27.78 -0.79 0.83
N ALA A 57 -28.16 0.49 0.79
CA ALA A 57 -27.52 1.47 -0.04
C ALA A 57 -26.03 1.62 0.36
N PRO A 58 -25.15 1.89 -0.63
CA PRO A 58 -23.73 2.08 -0.40
C PRO A 58 -23.32 3.04 0.73
N GLU A 59 -24.03 4.14 0.89
CA GLU A 59 -23.82 5.18 1.90
C GLU A 59 -24.02 4.66 3.33
N ASN A 60 -24.73 3.54 3.48
CA ASN A 60 -24.98 2.89 4.77
C ASN A 60 -24.04 1.71 5.06
N ASN A 61 -22.98 1.56 4.28
CA ASN A 61 -21.87 0.66 4.56
C ASN A 61 -21.28 0.93 5.97
N ALA A 62 -20.82 -0.12 6.65
CA ALA A 62 -20.14 0.01 7.92
C ALA A 62 -18.72 0.59 7.79
N ILE A 63 -18.21 0.75 6.56
CA ILE A 63 -17.01 1.50 6.24
C ILE A 63 -17.40 2.93 5.86
N LEU A 64 -17.05 3.90 6.71
CA LEU A 64 -17.22 5.31 6.42
C LEU A 64 -16.33 5.76 5.24
N PRO A 65 -16.75 6.77 4.47
CA PRO A 65 -15.87 7.44 3.52
C PRO A 65 -14.62 7.99 4.24
N PRO A 66 -13.53 8.26 3.52
CA PRO A 66 -12.38 8.91 4.11
C PRO A 66 -12.78 10.21 4.81
N PRO A 67 -12.24 10.51 6.00
CA PRO A 67 -12.47 11.78 6.66
C PRO A 67 -11.90 12.93 5.80
N ALA A 68 -12.47 14.13 5.93
CA ALA A 68 -12.11 15.27 5.08
C ALA A 68 -10.60 15.60 5.09
N HIS A 69 -9.91 15.43 6.22
CA HIS A 69 -8.47 15.66 6.32
C HIS A 69 -7.63 14.67 5.50
N ASP A 70 -8.08 13.44 5.27
CA ASP A 70 -7.39 12.49 4.40
C ASP A 70 -7.46 12.91 2.93
N LEU A 71 -8.42 13.78 2.59
CA LEU A 71 -8.62 14.33 1.25
C LEU A 71 -8.03 15.74 1.12
N ASP A 72 -7.36 16.24 2.16
CA ASP A 72 -6.57 17.47 2.06
C ASP A 72 -5.23 17.15 1.41
N PHE A 73 -5.10 17.48 0.13
CA PHE A 73 -3.90 17.25 -0.67
C PHE A 73 -2.97 18.46 -0.73
N ASN A 74 -3.05 19.39 0.24
CA ASN A 74 -2.27 20.63 0.28
C ASN A 74 -1.06 20.60 1.21
N HIS A 75 -0.77 19.48 1.88
CA HIS A 75 0.46 19.30 2.66
C HIS A 75 1.60 18.79 1.78
N PRO A 76 2.88 18.94 2.18
CA PRO A 76 4.02 18.39 1.42
C PRO A 76 3.89 16.87 1.19
N LEU A 77 4.44 16.32 0.10
CA LEU A 77 4.46 14.87 -0.18
C LEU A 77 4.88 14.01 1.02
N THR A 78 5.80 14.51 1.85
CA THR A 78 6.30 13.80 3.03
C THR A 78 5.27 13.61 4.14
N ALA A 79 4.16 14.36 4.09
CA ALA A 79 3.05 14.30 5.03
C ALA A 79 2.06 13.17 4.75
N TYR A 80 2.23 12.38 3.68
CA TYR A 80 1.30 11.32 3.29
C TYR A 80 1.93 9.92 3.41
N PHE A 81 1.12 8.93 3.79
CA PHE A 81 1.38 7.55 3.39
C PHE A 81 0.97 7.38 1.94
N ILE A 82 1.78 6.64 1.16
CA ILE A 82 1.63 6.53 -0.29
C ILE A 82 1.55 5.05 -0.67
N SER A 83 0.49 4.66 -1.36
CA SER A 83 0.27 3.28 -1.79
C SER A 83 1.38 2.82 -2.74
N SER A 84 2.16 1.82 -2.35
CA SER A 84 3.43 1.46 -3.01
C SER A 84 3.53 -0.03 -3.33
N SER A 85 4.07 -0.37 -4.50
CA SER A 85 4.37 -1.74 -4.92
C SER A 85 5.88 -2.01 -4.97
N HIS A 86 6.23 -3.26 -4.73
CA HIS A 86 7.56 -3.83 -4.84
C HIS A 86 7.61 -4.80 -6.02
N ASN A 87 8.67 -4.76 -6.82
CA ASN A 87 8.89 -5.58 -8.02
C ASN A 87 7.63 -5.68 -8.88
N THR A 88 7.15 -4.52 -9.34
CA THR A 88 5.79 -4.36 -9.91
C THR A 88 5.57 -5.18 -11.17
N TYR A 89 6.66 -5.46 -11.89
CA TYR A 89 6.69 -6.28 -13.08
C TYR A 89 6.42 -7.77 -12.80
N LEU A 90 6.52 -8.24 -11.55
CA LEU A 90 6.26 -9.63 -11.17
C LEU A 90 4.78 -9.89 -10.85
N VAL A 91 4.17 -10.83 -11.57
CA VAL A 91 2.80 -11.31 -11.29
C VAL A 91 2.75 -12.61 -10.48
N GLU A 92 3.90 -13.24 -10.22
CA GLU A 92 4.00 -14.50 -9.48
C GLU A 92 5.17 -14.49 -8.44
N HIS A 93 5.84 -15.63 -8.27
CA HIS A 93 6.91 -15.87 -7.31
C HIS A 93 8.21 -15.16 -7.70
N GLN A 94 9.01 -14.69 -6.73
CA GLN A 94 10.23 -13.89 -6.99
C GLN A 94 11.29 -14.61 -7.84
N LEU A 95 11.38 -15.95 -7.77
CA LEU A 95 12.42 -16.71 -8.49
C LEU A 95 12.03 -17.22 -9.89
N TYR A 96 10.74 -17.29 -10.21
CA TYR A 96 10.24 -17.98 -11.40
C TYR A 96 9.06 -17.26 -12.10
N GLY A 97 8.64 -16.10 -11.59
CA GLY A 97 7.48 -15.38 -12.11
C GLY A 97 7.83 -14.54 -13.32
N LYS A 98 7.05 -14.64 -14.40
CA LYS A 98 7.29 -13.86 -15.62
C LYS A 98 7.14 -12.35 -15.36
N SER A 99 8.09 -11.57 -15.89
CA SER A 99 7.95 -10.11 -15.97
C SER A 99 6.84 -9.78 -16.97
N THR A 100 5.90 -8.90 -16.60
CA THR A 100 4.79 -8.53 -17.48
C THR A 100 4.28 -7.12 -17.24
N VAL A 101 3.93 -6.45 -18.34
CA VAL A 101 3.23 -5.17 -18.34
C VAL A 101 1.93 -5.23 -17.52
N GLN A 102 1.28 -6.40 -17.46
CA GLN A 102 0.04 -6.58 -16.71
C GLN A 102 0.22 -6.30 -15.22
N GLY A 103 1.42 -6.49 -14.65
CA GLY A 103 1.71 -6.13 -13.26
C GLY A 103 1.47 -4.64 -12.98
N TYR A 104 1.99 -3.78 -13.86
CA TYR A 104 1.77 -2.32 -13.79
C TYR A 104 0.32 -1.94 -13.98
N ILE A 105 -0.34 -2.49 -15.01
CA ILE A 105 -1.76 -2.24 -15.28
C ILE A 105 -2.60 -2.59 -14.04
N ASN A 106 -2.33 -3.76 -13.44
CA ASN A 106 -3.05 -4.26 -12.28
C ASN A 106 -2.91 -3.32 -11.07
N VAL A 107 -1.69 -2.98 -10.67
CA VAL A 107 -1.49 -2.18 -9.45
C VAL A 107 -1.98 -0.73 -9.64
N LEU A 108 -1.80 -0.13 -10.82
CA LEU A 108 -2.25 1.24 -11.09
C LEU A 108 -3.77 1.34 -11.14
N SER A 109 -4.43 0.37 -11.77
CA SER A 109 -5.90 0.28 -11.80
C SER A 109 -6.51 0.09 -10.41
N ARG A 110 -5.74 -0.46 -9.47
CA ARG A 110 -6.12 -0.69 -8.08
C ARG A 110 -5.75 0.46 -7.13
N GLY A 111 -5.14 1.54 -7.61
CA GLY A 111 -4.82 2.73 -6.79
C GLY A 111 -3.41 2.76 -6.21
N CYS A 112 -2.49 1.91 -6.69
CA CYS A 112 -1.06 2.07 -6.37
C CYS A 112 -0.53 3.38 -6.96
N ARG A 113 0.29 4.12 -6.20
CA ARG A 113 0.84 5.44 -6.55
C ARG A 113 2.37 5.46 -6.59
N CYS A 114 3.06 4.40 -6.15
CA CYS A 114 4.49 4.23 -6.35
C CYS A 114 4.75 2.84 -6.93
N VAL A 115 5.23 2.79 -8.17
CA VAL A 115 5.60 1.55 -8.88
C VAL A 115 7.11 1.44 -9.02
N GLU A 116 7.59 0.22 -9.25
CA GLU A 116 9.02 -0.09 -9.35
C GLU A 116 9.33 -0.73 -10.71
N ILE A 117 10.42 -0.28 -11.33
CA ILE A 117 10.94 -0.79 -12.60
C ILE A 117 12.43 -1.10 -12.43
N ASP A 118 12.81 -2.35 -12.69
CA ASP A 118 14.19 -2.80 -12.66
C ASP A 118 14.68 -2.98 -14.09
N VAL A 119 15.55 -2.07 -14.53
CA VAL A 119 15.94 -1.92 -15.93
C VAL A 119 17.35 -2.43 -16.16
N TRP A 120 17.51 -3.27 -17.17
CA TRP A 120 18.76 -3.91 -17.60
C TRP A 120 19.04 -3.63 -19.07
N ASP A 121 20.29 -3.83 -19.49
CA ASP A 121 20.64 -3.76 -20.92
C ASP A 121 19.96 -4.90 -21.70
N GLY A 122 19.29 -4.57 -22.81
CA GLY A 122 18.88 -5.57 -23.80
C GLY A 122 19.94 -5.84 -24.85
N GLU A 123 20.05 -7.09 -25.30
CA GLU A 123 20.99 -7.53 -26.34
C GLU A 123 20.76 -6.88 -27.71
N ASP A 124 19.53 -6.46 -27.98
CA ASP A 124 19.10 -5.70 -29.17
C ASP A 124 19.36 -4.19 -29.04
N GLY A 125 20.00 -3.78 -27.96
CA GLY A 125 20.25 -2.37 -27.63
C GLY A 125 19.03 -1.66 -27.03
N GLU A 126 17.91 -2.34 -26.82
CA GLU A 126 16.71 -1.77 -26.19
C GLU A 126 16.66 -2.12 -24.71
N PRO A 127 16.44 -1.15 -23.79
CA PRO A 127 16.41 -1.44 -22.36
C PRO A 127 15.27 -2.40 -22.01
N LYS A 128 15.57 -3.41 -21.17
CA LYS A 128 14.63 -4.46 -20.76
C LYS A 128 14.32 -4.34 -19.27
N VAL A 129 13.13 -4.80 -18.89
CA VAL A 129 12.68 -4.85 -17.50
C VAL A 129 12.62 -6.30 -17.06
N ASP A 130 13.37 -6.61 -16.01
CA ASP A 130 13.46 -7.95 -15.47
C ASP A 130 13.90 -7.97 -14.01
N HIS A 131 13.61 -9.07 -13.32
CA HIS A 131 14.26 -9.36 -12.04
C HIS A 131 15.67 -9.87 -12.36
N GLY A 132 16.71 -9.16 -11.94
CA GLY A 132 18.08 -9.58 -12.21
C GLY A 132 18.34 -11.02 -11.75
N TRP A 133 19.12 -11.78 -12.54
CA TRP A 133 19.60 -13.12 -12.19
C TRP A 133 18.53 -14.23 -12.04
N THR A 134 17.32 -14.05 -12.60
CA THR A 134 16.26 -15.08 -12.65
C THR A 134 15.94 -15.53 -14.08
N LEU A 135 15.26 -16.68 -14.24
CA LEU A 135 14.93 -17.31 -15.55
C LEU A 135 13.65 -16.74 -16.20
N THR A 136 13.45 -15.43 -16.11
CA THR A 136 12.18 -14.76 -16.41
C THR A 136 12.14 -14.22 -17.84
N GLU A 137 10.98 -14.26 -18.51
CA GLU A 137 10.79 -13.63 -19.83
C GLU A 137 10.73 -12.10 -19.63
N ALA A 138 11.73 -11.37 -20.09
CA ALA A 138 11.82 -9.92 -19.96
C ALA A 138 10.84 -9.17 -20.88
N ILE A 139 10.37 -8.01 -20.44
CA ILE A 139 9.56 -7.06 -21.24
C ILE A 139 10.39 -5.82 -21.59
N THR A 140 10.04 -5.07 -22.62
CA THR A 140 10.79 -3.84 -22.94
C THR A 140 10.45 -2.70 -21.98
N PHE A 141 11.41 -1.81 -21.73
CA PHE A 141 11.19 -0.60 -20.95
C PHE A 141 10.17 0.34 -21.62
N GLN A 142 10.11 0.34 -22.95
CA GLN A 142 9.14 1.11 -23.72
C GLN A 142 7.70 0.65 -23.44
N GLU A 143 7.41 -0.65 -23.54
CA GLU A 143 6.08 -1.20 -23.25
C GLU A 143 5.61 -0.87 -21.82
N VAL A 144 6.54 -0.91 -20.85
CA VAL A 144 6.26 -0.52 -19.47
C VAL A 144 5.91 0.97 -19.38
N CYS A 145 6.68 1.86 -20.00
CA CYS A 145 6.42 3.30 -19.99
C CYS A 145 5.08 3.65 -20.65
N GLU A 146 4.74 3.00 -21.77
CA GLU A 146 3.46 3.16 -22.48
C GLU A 146 2.27 2.69 -21.63
N ALA A 147 2.41 1.57 -20.92
CA ALA A 147 1.38 1.13 -19.99
C ALA A 147 1.22 2.09 -18.80
N ILE A 148 2.31 2.58 -18.22
CA ILE A 148 2.24 3.58 -17.15
C ILE A 148 1.53 4.84 -17.68
N ALA A 149 1.88 5.33 -18.87
CA ALA A 149 1.24 6.49 -19.48
C ALA A 149 -0.30 6.34 -19.57
N LYS A 150 -0.76 5.14 -19.94
CA LYS A 150 -2.19 4.85 -20.13
C LYS A 150 -2.95 4.65 -18.81
N TYR A 151 -2.31 4.10 -17.78
CA TYR A 151 -3.00 3.64 -16.56
C TYR A 151 -2.65 4.43 -15.29
N ALA A 152 -1.62 5.29 -15.31
CA ALA A 152 -1.16 6.04 -14.14
C ALA A 152 -2.31 6.78 -13.44
N PHE A 153 -3.21 7.40 -14.21
CA PHE A 153 -4.27 8.24 -13.67
C PHE A 153 -5.68 7.65 -13.78
N LEU A 154 -5.79 6.34 -14.05
CA LEU A 154 -7.09 5.68 -14.24
C LEU A 154 -7.95 5.69 -12.95
N SER A 155 -7.32 5.42 -11.80
CA SER A 155 -8.01 5.28 -10.51
C SER A 155 -7.95 6.53 -9.64
N SER A 156 -7.07 7.48 -9.97
CA SER A 156 -6.77 8.69 -9.21
C SER A 156 -5.94 9.63 -10.08
N ASP A 157 -6.21 10.92 -10.05
CA ASP A 157 -5.43 11.96 -10.74
C ASP A 157 -4.22 12.44 -9.92
N LEU A 158 -4.02 11.92 -8.69
CA LEU A 158 -2.87 12.23 -7.84
C LEU A 158 -1.57 11.64 -8.41
N PRO A 159 -0.41 12.24 -8.09
CA PRO A 159 0.87 11.89 -8.72
C PRO A 159 1.25 10.42 -8.58
N VAL A 160 1.94 9.90 -9.59
CA VAL A 160 2.55 8.57 -9.58
C VAL A 160 4.07 8.71 -9.47
N ILE A 161 4.69 7.96 -8.56
CA ILE A 161 6.14 7.84 -8.42
C ILE A 161 6.60 6.57 -9.13
N VAL A 162 7.56 6.69 -10.04
CA VAL A 162 8.24 5.57 -10.68
C VAL A 162 9.62 5.41 -10.05
N SER A 163 9.79 4.38 -9.21
CA SER A 163 11.06 3.98 -8.63
C SER A 163 11.88 3.19 -9.64
N LEU A 164 12.92 3.80 -10.18
CA LEU A 164 13.84 3.16 -11.12
C LEU A 164 15.01 2.53 -10.38
N GLU A 165 15.19 1.23 -10.59
CA GLU A 165 16.45 0.53 -10.34
C GLU A 165 17.14 0.31 -11.68
N CYS A 166 18.30 0.94 -11.89
CA CYS A 166 18.91 1.05 -13.22
C CYS A 166 20.26 0.35 -13.29
N HIS A 167 20.30 -0.80 -13.98
CA HIS A 167 21.47 -1.61 -14.29
C HIS A 167 21.91 -1.49 -15.76
N ALA A 168 21.26 -0.61 -16.54
CA ALA A 168 21.55 -0.40 -17.95
C ALA A 168 22.79 0.49 -18.18
N SER A 169 23.55 0.22 -19.23
CA SER A 169 24.67 1.01 -19.73
C SER A 169 24.34 2.49 -19.97
N MET A 170 25.36 3.34 -20.07
CA MET A 170 25.16 4.78 -20.32
C MET A 170 24.42 5.06 -21.64
N GLU A 171 24.64 4.25 -22.66
CA GLU A 171 23.94 4.35 -23.95
C GLU A 171 22.45 4.03 -23.79
N GLN A 172 22.13 2.90 -23.14
CA GLN A 172 20.75 2.51 -22.91
C GLN A 172 20.04 3.41 -21.90
N GLN A 173 20.74 4.03 -20.94
CA GLN A 173 20.17 5.09 -20.10
C GLN A 173 19.74 6.33 -20.91
N ALA A 174 20.48 6.70 -21.95
CA ALA A 174 20.07 7.79 -22.84
C ALA A 174 18.79 7.42 -23.62
N LYS A 175 18.66 6.15 -24.04
CA LYS A 175 17.42 5.62 -24.61
C LYS A 175 16.28 5.63 -23.60
N MET A 176 16.50 5.19 -22.35
CA MET A 176 15.49 5.25 -21.28
C MET A 176 14.94 6.67 -21.10
N VAL A 177 15.81 7.69 -21.05
CA VAL A 177 15.39 9.10 -20.92
C VAL A 177 14.52 9.51 -22.12
N THR A 178 14.93 9.13 -23.33
CA THR A 178 14.17 9.39 -24.57
C THR A 178 12.79 8.73 -24.53
N ILE A 179 12.73 7.45 -24.13
CA ILE A 179 11.49 6.69 -23.98
C ILE A 179 10.56 7.38 -22.97
N MET A 180 11.05 7.70 -21.76
CA MET A 180 10.24 8.37 -20.74
C MET A 180 9.67 9.71 -21.23
N LYS A 181 10.49 10.55 -21.88
CA LYS A 181 10.03 11.82 -22.45
C LYS A 181 8.97 11.63 -23.52
N ASN A 182 9.14 10.66 -24.41
CA ASN A 182 8.22 10.39 -25.51
C ASN A 182 6.90 9.77 -25.03
N SER A 183 6.96 8.81 -24.09
CA SER A 183 5.79 8.11 -23.57
C SER A 183 4.98 8.97 -22.61
N TRP A 184 5.65 9.75 -21.74
CA TRP A 184 4.97 10.49 -20.67
C TRP A 184 4.73 11.96 -20.98
N LYS A 185 5.51 12.58 -21.88
CA LYS A 185 5.31 13.96 -22.34
C LYS A 185 5.09 14.92 -21.17
N GLU A 186 4.00 15.69 -21.18
CA GLU A 186 3.62 16.63 -20.13
C GLU A 186 3.35 16.00 -18.75
N MET A 187 3.16 14.68 -18.67
CA MET A 187 3.02 13.99 -17.39
C MET A 187 4.37 13.88 -16.67
N LEU A 188 5.49 13.77 -17.37
CA LEU A 188 6.81 13.63 -16.75
C LEU A 188 7.22 14.94 -16.06
N MET A 189 7.68 14.83 -14.80
CA MET A 189 8.36 15.94 -14.13
C MET A 189 9.84 15.97 -14.49
N GLU A 190 10.21 16.94 -15.32
CA GLU A 190 11.60 17.18 -15.75
C GLU A 190 12.31 18.30 -14.97
N GLY A 191 11.54 19.10 -14.22
CA GLY A 191 12.06 20.20 -13.41
C GLY A 191 11.07 20.62 -12.33
N GLU A 192 11.48 21.58 -11.49
CA GLU A 192 10.61 22.10 -10.44
C GLU A 192 9.39 22.84 -11.01
N LEU A 193 8.29 22.85 -10.25
CA LEU A 193 7.09 23.60 -10.60
C LEU A 193 7.43 25.09 -10.68
N SER A 194 6.79 25.82 -11.60
CA SER A 194 7.01 27.26 -11.72
C SER A 194 6.76 27.97 -10.39
N GLY A 195 7.74 28.75 -9.92
CA GLY A 195 7.67 29.45 -8.63
C GLY A 195 7.79 28.54 -7.40
N TRP A 196 8.10 27.25 -7.58
CA TRP A 196 8.44 26.34 -6.49
C TRP A 196 9.96 26.23 -6.36
N ASN A 197 10.45 26.24 -5.12
CA ASN A 197 11.83 25.95 -4.78
C ASN A 197 11.83 24.90 -3.67
N VAL A 198 12.30 23.69 -3.97
CA VAL A 198 12.33 22.58 -3.00
C VAL A 198 13.23 22.87 -1.81
N ALA A 199 14.31 23.65 -1.99
CA ALA A 199 15.19 24.03 -0.89
C ALA A 199 14.49 24.90 0.16
N ASP A 200 13.57 25.77 -0.28
CA ASP A 200 12.89 26.73 0.59
C ASP A 200 11.53 26.22 1.08
N LYS A 201 10.79 25.54 0.20
CA LYS A 201 9.38 25.15 0.42
C LYS A 201 9.21 23.66 0.75
N GLY A 202 10.27 22.86 0.65
CA GLY A 202 10.18 21.40 0.74
C GLY A 202 9.50 20.78 -0.48
N LEU A 203 9.12 19.50 -0.36
CA LEU A 203 8.42 18.81 -1.45
C LEU A 203 7.01 19.41 -1.68
N PRO A 204 6.60 19.57 -2.95
CA PRO A 204 5.29 20.11 -3.26
C PRO A 204 4.16 19.21 -2.77
N PRO A 205 2.97 19.78 -2.53
CA PRO A 205 1.79 19.01 -2.18
C PRO A 205 1.27 18.16 -3.36
N PRO A 206 0.69 16.97 -3.11
CA PRO A 206 0.13 16.12 -4.15
C PRO A 206 -0.90 16.85 -5.04
N GLY A 207 -1.65 17.80 -4.47
CA GLY A 207 -2.63 18.60 -5.19
C GLY A 207 -2.04 19.47 -6.30
N LEU A 208 -0.78 19.91 -6.17
CA LEU A 208 -0.06 20.67 -7.21
C LEU A 208 0.65 19.76 -8.24
N LEU A 209 0.67 18.45 -8.00
CA LEU A 209 1.31 17.44 -8.83
C LEU A 209 0.28 16.52 -9.52
N ARG A 210 -0.97 16.95 -9.65
CA ARG A 210 -2.01 16.17 -10.33
C ARG A 210 -1.59 15.87 -11.77
N ASN A 211 -1.84 14.63 -12.20
CA ASN A 211 -1.47 14.09 -13.51
C ASN A 211 0.04 14.11 -13.79
N LYS A 212 0.87 14.12 -12.74
CA LYS A 212 2.33 14.09 -12.88
C LYS A 212 2.94 12.74 -12.49
N ILE A 213 3.95 12.35 -13.25
CA ILE A 213 4.81 11.19 -13.03
C ILE A 213 6.16 11.71 -12.52
N LEU A 214 6.50 11.31 -11.30
CA LEU A 214 7.76 11.65 -10.64
C LEU A 214 8.71 10.46 -10.79
N VAL A 215 9.96 10.71 -11.18
CA VAL A 215 10.97 9.65 -11.26
C VAL A 215 11.77 9.64 -9.96
N LYS A 216 11.71 8.52 -9.22
CA LYS A 216 12.67 8.23 -8.15
C LYS A 216 13.88 7.55 -8.79
N VAL A 217 15.01 8.25 -8.82
CA VAL A 217 16.26 7.75 -9.43
C VAL A 217 17.47 8.22 -8.66
N LYS A 218 18.56 7.47 -8.80
CA LYS A 218 19.81 7.72 -8.08
C LYS A 218 20.39 9.09 -8.39
N TYR A 219 20.74 9.80 -7.32
CA TYR A 219 21.32 11.14 -7.39
C TYR A 219 22.77 11.12 -7.86
N LEU A 220 23.09 12.01 -8.81
CA LEU A 220 24.43 12.36 -9.24
C LEU A 220 24.68 13.85 -8.89
N PRO A 221 25.71 14.18 -8.07
CA PRO A 221 26.04 15.56 -7.75
C PRO A 221 26.42 16.37 -9.00
N PRO A 222 25.97 17.63 -9.14
CA PRO A 222 26.32 18.52 -10.25
C PRO A 222 27.83 18.68 -10.47
N ASP A 223 28.64 18.55 -9.43
CA ASP A 223 30.10 18.75 -9.51
C ASP A 223 30.87 17.43 -9.76
N ALA A 224 30.16 16.29 -9.86
CA ALA A 224 30.75 15.03 -10.34
C ALA A 224 30.90 15.02 -11.89
N GLN A 225 30.55 16.12 -12.55
CA GLN A 225 30.76 16.40 -13.96
C GLN A 225 32.24 16.66 -14.25
N PRO A 226 32.76 16.32 -15.45
CA PRO A 226 34.07 16.79 -15.88
C PRO A 226 34.12 18.33 -15.84
N GLY A 227 34.90 18.91 -14.92
CA GLY A 227 35.10 20.37 -14.81
C GLY A 227 34.29 21.13 -13.74
N GLY A 228 33.58 20.45 -12.84
CA GLY A 228 32.83 21.11 -11.74
C GLY A 228 33.72 21.63 -10.58
N PRO A 229 33.25 22.62 -9.79
CA PRO A 229 33.97 23.15 -8.64
C PRO A 229 34.20 22.10 -7.54
N SER A 230 35.45 21.99 -7.07
CA SER A 230 35.94 20.95 -6.15
C SER A 230 35.99 21.41 -4.69
N GLY A 231 34.85 21.84 -4.12
CA GLY A 231 34.76 22.24 -2.71
C GLY A 231 34.81 21.06 -1.71
N PRO A 232 35.14 21.26 -0.42
CA PRO A 232 35.22 20.18 0.58
C PRO A 232 33.89 19.46 0.85
N ALA A 233 32.78 20.21 0.94
CA ALA A 233 31.43 19.66 1.08
C ALA A 233 31.02 18.83 -0.15
N VAL A 234 31.45 19.29 -1.33
CA VAL A 234 31.26 18.62 -2.62
C VAL A 234 32.07 17.33 -2.69
N GLN A 235 33.35 17.34 -2.30
CA GLN A 235 34.17 16.14 -2.23
C GLN A 235 33.63 15.12 -1.22
N SER A 236 33.10 15.55 -0.07
CA SER A 236 32.46 14.66 0.89
C SER A 236 31.20 14.00 0.31
N LEU A 237 30.31 14.79 -0.31
CA LEU A 237 29.12 14.28 -0.99
C LEU A 237 29.54 13.33 -2.11
N VAL A 238 30.41 13.75 -3.02
CA VAL A 238 30.93 12.94 -4.13
C VAL A 238 31.61 11.65 -3.63
N THR A 239 32.28 11.63 -2.48
CA THR A 239 32.89 10.41 -1.92
C THR A 239 31.82 9.47 -1.32
N LYS A 240 30.82 10.03 -0.63
CA LYS A 240 29.63 9.30 -0.17
C LYS A 240 28.75 8.82 -1.34
N THR A 241 28.78 9.50 -2.50
CA THR A 241 28.02 9.12 -3.71
C THR A 241 28.80 8.24 -4.70
N LYS A 242 30.13 8.34 -4.80
CA LYS A 242 31.00 7.52 -5.68
C LYS A 242 31.22 6.10 -5.14
N SER A 243 31.14 5.91 -3.84
CA SER A 243 31.05 4.58 -3.22
C SER A 243 29.70 3.91 -3.50
N LEU A 244 28.72 4.66 -4.03
CA LEU A 244 27.44 4.15 -4.51
C LEU A 244 27.59 3.71 -5.95
N THR A 245 27.77 2.42 -6.11
CA THR A 245 27.57 1.73 -7.38
C THR A 245 26.21 1.03 -7.37
N VAL A 246 25.69 0.51 -8.48
CA VAL A 246 24.31 -0.04 -8.59
C VAL A 246 24.08 -1.36 -7.83
N ALA A 247 24.76 -1.53 -6.70
CA ALA A 247 24.15 -2.27 -5.63
C ALA A 247 23.53 -1.21 -4.74
N ASP A 248 22.22 -1.02 -4.82
CA ASP A 248 21.51 -0.85 -3.55
C ASP A 248 22.04 -1.98 -2.66
N ASP A 249 22.38 -1.70 -1.39
CA ASP A 249 22.69 -2.78 -0.44
C ASP A 249 21.38 -3.55 -0.19
N GLU A 250 20.92 -4.27 -1.21
CA GLU A 250 20.39 -5.58 -1.00
C GLU A 250 21.49 -6.36 -0.31
N ASP A 251 21.33 -6.52 0.99
CA ASP A 251 21.49 -7.84 1.57
C ASP A 251 20.57 -8.80 0.79
N SER A 252 20.94 -9.15 -0.45
CA SER A 252 20.50 -10.36 -1.10
C SER A 252 21.22 -11.49 -0.38
N GLU A 253 20.74 -11.78 0.84
CA GLU A 253 21.13 -12.94 1.64
C GLU A 253 20.60 -14.23 0.99
N THR A 254 20.76 -14.42 -0.31
CA THR A 254 20.64 -15.74 -0.94
C THR A 254 21.99 -16.46 -0.91
N ASP A 255 21.90 -17.79 -0.88
CA ASP A 255 22.97 -18.78 -0.73
C ASP A 255 24.35 -18.35 -1.30
N PRO A 256 25.44 -18.38 -0.52
CA PRO A 256 26.78 -17.92 -0.92
C PRO A 256 27.37 -18.59 -2.17
N GLU A 257 26.82 -19.68 -2.69
CA GLU A 257 27.38 -20.42 -3.83
C GLU A 257 27.06 -19.81 -5.22
N VAL A 258 26.15 -18.84 -5.34
CA VAL A 258 25.82 -18.18 -6.63
C VAL A 258 26.31 -16.74 -6.66
N LYS A 259 27.63 -16.51 -6.77
CA LYS A 259 28.19 -15.15 -6.92
C LYS A 259 29.02 -14.99 -8.20
N LYS A 260 28.41 -14.42 -9.23
CA LYS A 260 29.07 -13.42 -10.08
C LYS A 260 28.41 -12.08 -9.78
N LYS A 261 29.11 -11.20 -9.05
CA LYS A 261 28.62 -9.84 -8.79
C LYS A 261 28.45 -9.10 -10.12
N ALA A 262 27.26 -8.58 -10.39
CA ALA A 262 27.01 -7.69 -11.52
C ALA A 262 28.02 -6.52 -11.50
N PRO A 263 28.57 -6.11 -12.65
CA PRO A 263 29.45 -4.96 -12.72
C PRO A 263 28.72 -3.69 -12.28
N LYS A 264 29.45 -2.83 -11.56
CA LYS A 264 29.00 -1.59 -10.98
C LYS A 264 28.69 -0.54 -12.08
N VAL A 265 27.42 -0.31 -12.39
CA VAL A 265 27.02 0.64 -13.45
C VAL A 265 27.04 2.10 -12.95
N LYS A 266 27.37 3.05 -13.83
CA LYS A 266 27.36 4.50 -13.55
C LYS A 266 26.02 5.08 -13.97
N ILE A 267 25.50 6.06 -13.24
CA ILE A 267 24.28 6.78 -13.61
C ILE A 267 24.64 8.01 -14.42
N SER A 268 23.92 8.22 -15.52
CA SER A 268 24.06 9.37 -16.40
C SER A 268 23.44 10.63 -15.79
N ALA A 269 23.99 11.78 -16.16
CA ALA A 269 23.50 13.08 -15.69
C ALA A 269 22.06 13.35 -16.12
N THR A 270 21.71 12.98 -17.35
CA THR A 270 20.36 13.15 -17.91
C THR A 270 19.33 12.28 -17.19
N LEU A 271 19.68 11.05 -16.84
CA LEU A 271 18.82 10.18 -16.05
C LEU A 271 18.69 10.69 -14.61
N SER A 272 19.80 11.04 -13.95
CA SER A 272 19.77 11.59 -12.60
C SER A 272 18.97 12.89 -12.49
N ALA A 273 18.95 13.73 -13.53
CA ALA A 273 18.24 15.01 -13.53
C ALA A 273 16.71 14.84 -13.40
N LEU A 274 16.16 13.68 -13.77
CA LEU A 274 14.74 13.38 -13.62
C LEU A 274 14.33 13.16 -12.14
N GLY A 275 15.31 12.99 -11.23
CA GLY A 275 15.12 12.85 -9.79
C GLY A 275 14.72 14.13 -9.05
N VAL A 276 13.86 14.97 -9.65
CA VAL A 276 13.50 16.33 -9.20
C VAL A 276 12.99 16.33 -7.77
N TYR A 277 11.95 15.54 -7.48
CA TYR A 277 11.33 15.47 -6.15
C TYR A 277 11.62 14.16 -5.41
N ALA A 278 12.34 13.24 -6.04
CA ALA A 278 12.67 11.94 -5.49
C ALA A 278 14.08 11.50 -5.91
N SER A 279 15.08 12.03 -5.23
CA SER A 279 16.48 11.66 -5.44
C SER A 279 16.84 10.45 -4.56
N ALA A 280 17.02 9.28 -5.15
CA ALA A 280 17.44 8.10 -4.41
C ALA A 280 18.90 8.27 -3.94
N MET A 281 19.11 8.15 -2.63
CA MET A 281 20.40 8.31 -1.99
C MET A 281 20.64 7.16 -1.01
N LYS A 282 21.91 6.85 -0.74
CA LYS A 282 22.25 5.85 0.27
C LYS A 282 22.35 6.52 1.63
N PHE A 283 21.64 5.95 2.60
CA PHE A 283 21.86 6.27 4.00
C PHE A 283 23.26 5.79 4.43
N ALA A 284 24.06 6.68 4.99
CA ALA A 284 25.36 6.33 5.56
C ALA A 284 25.16 5.73 6.97
N GLU A 285 25.28 6.56 8.00
CA GLU A 285 25.17 6.13 9.40
C GLU A 285 24.33 7.08 10.27
N SER A 286 24.20 8.34 9.86
CA SER A 286 23.52 9.39 10.63
C SER A 286 22.48 10.16 9.83
N PHE A 287 21.36 10.48 10.48
CA PHE A 287 20.33 11.37 9.97
C PHE A 287 20.71 12.85 9.98
N THR A 288 21.88 13.21 10.53
CA THR A 288 22.41 14.58 10.52
C THR A 288 23.45 14.83 9.41
N ASP A 289 23.78 13.80 8.64
CA ASP A 289 24.72 13.92 7.53
C ASP A 289 24.18 14.82 6.41
N ALA A 290 25.07 15.46 5.64
CA ALA A 290 24.69 16.33 4.51
C ALA A 290 23.81 15.66 3.44
N VAL A 291 23.88 14.33 3.30
CA VAL A 291 22.99 13.57 2.40
C VAL A 291 21.55 13.50 2.94
N SER A 292 21.42 13.50 4.27
CA SER A 292 20.17 13.42 5.03
C SER A 292 19.48 14.79 5.19
N THR A 293 20.08 15.87 4.68
CA THR A 293 19.50 17.23 4.74
C THR A 293 18.98 17.74 3.40
N ARG A 294 19.16 16.99 2.30
CA ARG A 294 18.64 17.40 0.98
C ARG A 294 17.12 17.24 0.92
N PRO A 295 16.31 18.28 0.66
CA PRO A 295 14.86 18.17 0.84
C PRO A 295 14.15 17.13 -0.06
N ASN A 296 14.75 16.73 -1.17
CA ASN A 296 14.21 15.71 -2.08
C ASN A 296 14.85 14.33 -1.97
N HIS A 297 15.70 14.06 -0.97
CA HIS A 297 16.29 12.74 -0.85
C HIS A 297 15.27 11.68 -0.46
N VAL A 298 15.47 10.47 -0.96
CA VAL A 298 14.71 9.27 -0.59
C VAL A 298 15.68 8.20 -0.14
N PHE A 299 15.50 7.72 1.09
CA PHE A 299 16.21 6.54 1.58
C PHE A 299 15.35 5.29 1.43
N SER A 300 15.96 4.21 0.94
CA SER A 300 15.34 2.90 0.84
C SER A 300 15.96 1.95 1.86
N PHE A 301 15.13 1.22 2.60
CA PHE A 301 15.57 0.22 3.57
C PHE A 301 14.80 -1.09 3.39
N SER A 302 15.50 -2.22 3.43
CA SER A 302 14.84 -3.50 3.66
C SER A 302 14.16 -3.49 5.03
N GLU A 303 13.09 -4.28 5.22
CA GLU A 303 12.40 -4.35 6.52
C GLU A 303 13.37 -4.68 7.69
N LYS A 304 14.39 -5.50 7.44
CA LYS A 304 15.40 -5.93 8.43
C LYS A 304 16.26 -4.73 8.84
N LYS A 305 16.79 -3.99 7.86
CA LYS A 305 17.61 -2.80 8.09
C LYS A 305 16.82 -1.67 8.74
N PHE A 306 15.57 -1.46 8.33
CA PHE A 306 14.70 -0.46 8.94
C PHE A 306 14.45 -0.77 10.43
N ASN A 307 14.21 -2.04 10.76
CA ASN A 307 14.02 -2.46 12.16
C ASN A 307 15.30 -2.28 12.99
N ALA A 308 16.46 -2.69 12.47
CA ALA A 308 17.74 -2.47 13.14
C ALA A 308 18.04 -0.97 13.35
N LEU A 309 17.73 -0.12 12.37
CA LEU A 309 17.86 1.34 12.50
C LEU A 309 16.89 1.90 13.54
N HIS A 310 15.68 1.36 13.63
CA HIS A 310 14.74 1.76 14.68
C HIS A 310 15.24 1.38 16.07
N GLU A 311 15.81 0.18 16.24
CA GLU A 311 16.41 -0.26 17.50
C GLU A 311 17.59 0.62 17.91
N ALA A 312 18.40 1.08 16.95
CA ALA A 312 19.57 1.92 17.20
C ALA A 312 19.25 3.42 17.37
N GLN A 313 18.32 3.97 16.57
CA GLN A 313 18.10 5.41 16.41
C GLN A 313 16.61 5.77 16.21
N ALA A 314 15.72 5.22 17.05
CA ALA A 314 14.26 5.35 16.93
C ALA A 314 13.76 6.78 16.69
N ASP A 315 14.17 7.73 17.54
CA ASP A 315 13.70 9.12 17.47
C ASP A 315 14.21 9.82 16.22
N ALA A 316 15.48 9.62 15.87
CA ALA A 316 16.07 10.23 14.66
C ALA A 316 15.40 9.71 13.39
N LEU A 317 15.14 8.39 13.31
CA LEU A 317 14.39 7.79 12.19
C LEU A 317 12.96 8.33 12.11
N PHE A 318 12.27 8.46 13.26
CA PHE A 318 10.92 9.01 13.28
C PHE A 318 10.89 10.46 12.82
N GLN A 319 11.79 11.31 13.33
CA GLN A 319 11.88 12.71 12.92
C GLN A 319 12.26 12.83 11.45
N HIS A 320 13.19 12.02 10.95
CA HIS A 320 13.52 11.95 9.53
C HIS A 320 12.28 11.67 8.67
N ASN A 321 11.49 10.66 9.04
CA ASN A 321 10.27 10.29 8.33
C ASN A 321 9.16 11.35 8.36
N ARG A 322 9.22 12.37 9.25
CA ARG A 322 8.30 13.52 9.19
C ARG A 322 8.67 14.46 8.05
N HIS A 323 9.97 14.63 7.78
CA HIS A 323 10.50 15.66 6.90
C HIS A 323 10.96 15.16 5.53
N PHE A 324 11.26 13.87 5.40
CA PHE A 324 11.84 13.29 4.19
C PHE A 324 11.16 11.96 3.83
N LEU A 325 11.23 11.58 2.56
CA LEU A 325 10.61 10.34 2.08
C LEU A 325 11.48 9.13 2.43
N THR A 326 10.84 8.11 3.00
CA THR A 326 11.47 6.81 3.24
C THR A 326 10.67 5.70 2.55
N ARG A 327 11.39 4.87 1.79
CA ARG A 327 10.92 3.64 1.19
C ARG A 327 11.32 2.44 2.04
N VAL A 328 10.35 1.56 2.29
CA VAL A 328 10.59 0.27 2.95
C VAL A 328 10.11 -0.84 2.05
N TYR A 329 10.90 -1.90 1.90
CA TYR A 329 10.59 -3.03 1.02
C TYR A 329 10.82 -4.39 1.70
N PRO A 330 10.20 -5.48 1.20
CA PRO A 330 10.38 -6.83 1.72
C PRO A 330 11.85 -7.28 1.65
N HIS A 331 12.33 -8.02 2.65
CA HIS A 331 13.70 -8.56 2.66
C HIS A 331 13.89 -9.66 1.59
N GLY A 332 15.06 -9.75 0.97
CA GLY A 332 15.36 -10.68 -0.14
C GLY A 332 15.12 -12.17 0.18
N LEU A 333 15.23 -12.58 1.44
CA LEU A 333 14.87 -13.93 1.89
C LEU A 333 13.36 -14.25 1.84
N ARG A 334 12.50 -13.29 1.48
CA ARG A 334 11.06 -13.52 1.25
C ARG A 334 10.81 -14.08 -0.15
N ILE A 335 11.49 -15.19 -0.45
CA ILE A 335 11.46 -15.88 -1.73
C ILE A 335 10.02 -16.20 -2.19
N SER A 336 9.12 -16.49 -1.24
CA SER A 336 7.70 -16.77 -1.46
C SER A 336 6.79 -15.56 -1.80
N SER A 337 7.38 -14.39 -2.02
CA SER A 337 6.72 -13.09 -2.19
C SER A 337 5.80 -12.70 -1.01
N SER A 338 6.05 -13.22 0.20
CA SER A 338 5.30 -12.83 1.39
C SER A 338 5.50 -11.35 1.73
N ASN A 339 4.51 -10.69 2.35
CA ASN A 339 4.65 -9.29 2.75
C ASN A 339 5.10 -9.11 4.21
N LEU A 340 5.76 -7.98 4.43
CA LEU A 340 5.91 -7.36 5.75
C LEU A 340 4.55 -6.89 6.30
N ASN A 341 4.51 -6.50 7.58
CA ASN A 341 3.35 -5.87 8.17
C ASN A 341 3.41 -4.34 8.00
N PRO A 342 2.69 -3.72 7.05
CA PRO A 342 2.88 -2.31 6.73
C PRO A 342 2.51 -1.36 7.88
N GLN A 343 1.58 -1.78 8.76
CA GLN A 343 1.18 -1.05 9.96
C GLN A 343 2.40 -0.65 10.82
N ASP A 344 3.40 -1.51 10.93
CA ASP A 344 4.54 -1.28 11.82
C ASP A 344 5.45 -0.17 11.27
N PHE A 345 5.49 0.00 9.95
CA PHE A 345 6.31 1.02 9.28
C PHE A 345 5.57 2.36 9.17
N TRP A 346 4.25 2.33 8.91
CA TRP A 346 3.41 3.54 8.98
C TRP A 346 3.41 4.16 10.36
N ARG A 347 3.35 3.35 11.43
CA ARG A 347 3.47 3.85 12.82
C ARG A 347 4.79 4.57 13.08
N ARG A 348 5.85 4.24 12.35
CA ARG A 348 7.17 4.87 12.41
C ARG A 348 7.38 5.95 11.33
N GLY A 349 6.31 6.32 10.61
CA GLY A 349 6.27 7.46 9.69
C GLY A 349 6.68 7.17 8.25
N ALA A 350 7.09 5.96 7.91
CA ALA A 350 7.54 5.65 6.55
C ALA A 350 6.38 5.80 5.53
N GLN A 351 6.63 6.50 4.43
CA GLN A 351 5.63 6.87 3.43
C GLN A 351 5.43 5.78 2.39
N LEU A 352 6.53 5.28 1.84
CA LEU A 352 6.57 4.39 0.69
C LEU A 352 6.80 2.94 1.15
N VAL A 353 5.80 2.37 1.82
CA VAL A 353 5.86 0.98 2.31
C VAL A 353 5.45 0.05 1.17
N ALA A 354 6.44 -0.40 0.40
CA ALA A 354 6.26 -1.22 -0.80
C ALA A 354 5.92 -2.67 -0.44
N LEU A 355 4.93 -3.23 -1.12
CA LEU A 355 4.42 -4.59 -0.91
C LEU A 355 4.45 -5.39 -2.21
N ASN A 356 4.45 -6.72 -2.12
CA ASN A 356 4.20 -7.64 -3.22
C ASN A 356 2.68 -7.75 -3.46
N TRP A 357 2.17 -7.10 -4.52
CA TRP A 357 0.73 -6.94 -4.80
C TRP A 357 0.04 -8.18 -5.36
N GLN A 358 0.80 -9.13 -5.86
CA GLN A 358 0.35 -10.43 -6.34
C GLN A 358 -0.04 -11.39 -5.19
N LYS A 359 0.33 -11.07 -3.94
CA LYS A 359 0.03 -11.88 -2.76
C LYS A 359 -1.10 -11.25 -1.93
N ALA A 360 -2.31 -11.81 -2.02
CA ALA A 360 -3.45 -11.39 -1.19
C ALA A 360 -3.31 -11.85 0.29
N ASP A 361 -2.35 -11.28 1.01
CA ASP A 361 -2.05 -11.62 2.40
C ASP A 361 -2.43 -10.49 3.39
N LYS A 362 -1.93 -10.59 4.63
CA LYS A 362 -2.22 -9.59 5.68
C LYS A 362 -1.79 -8.19 5.25
N GLY A 363 -0.65 -8.04 4.57
CA GLY A 363 -0.10 -6.76 4.16
C GLY A 363 -1.01 -6.08 3.13
N ILE A 364 -1.41 -6.82 2.09
CA ILE A 364 -2.33 -6.31 1.07
C ILE A 364 -3.72 -6.02 1.63
N THR A 365 -4.24 -6.82 2.57
CA THR A 365 -5.50 -6.48 3.25
C THR A 365 -5.43 -5.13 3.98
N PHE A 366 -4.32 -4.83 4.65
CA PHE A 366 -4.14 -3.56 5.36
C PHE A 366 -3.93 -2.40 4.39
N ASN A 367 -3.18 -2.61 3.32
CA ASN A 367 -3.03 -1.64 2.25
C ASN A 367 -4.39 -1.28 1.63
N GLU A 368 -5.23 -2.28 1.35
CA GLU A 368 -6.61 -2.06 0.88
C GLU A 368 -7.41 -1.18 1.85
N ALA A 369 -7.43 -1.52 3.14
CA ALA A 369 -8.18 -0.77 4.13
C ALA A 369 -7.62 0.64 4.40
N MET A 370 -6.30 0.81 4.34
CA MET A 370 -5.64 2.11 4.55
C MET A 370 -6.02 3.10 3.46
N PHE A 371 -5.95 2.67 2.19
CA PHE A 371 -6.09 3.57 1.04
C PHE A 371 -7.51 3.66 0.48
N ALA A 372 -8.50 2.96 1.04
CA ALA A 372 -9.86 2.90 0.51
C ALA A 372 -10.50 4.28 0.29
N GLY A 373 -10.72 4.68 -0.96
CA GLY A 373 -11.35 5.95 -1.33
C GLY A 373 -10.44 7.20 -1.24
N THR A 374 -9.15 7.02 -1.00
CA THR A 374 -8.19 8.13 -0.72
C THR A 374 -7.40 8.57 -1.96
N GLY A 375 -7.60 7.90 -3.10
CA GLY A 375 -6.80 8.11 -4.31
C GLY A 375 -5.34 7.63 -4.17
N GLY A 376 -5.04 6.82 -3.15
CA GLY A 376 -3.71 6.23 -2.90
C GLY A 376 -2.76 7.08 -2.05
N TYR A 377 -3.24 8.22 -1.52
CA TYR A 377 -2.54 9.10 -0.59
C TYR A 377 -3.38 9.29 0.67
N VAL A 378 -2.81 9.02 1.83
CA VAL A 378 -3.48 9.22 3.14
C VAL A 378 -2.64 10.18 3.96
N LEU A 379 -3.25 11.29 4.41
CA LEU A 379 -2.57 12.23 5.30
C LEU A 379 -2.17 11.49 6.59
N LYS A 380 -0.92 11.66 7.02
CA LYS A 380 -0.45 11.04 8.25
C LYS A 380 -1.14 11.67 9.48
N PRO A 381 -1.21 10.95 10.61
CA PRO A 381 -1.66 11.55 11.87
C PRO A 381 -0.86 12.81 12.23
N GLN A 382 -1.45 13.71 13.01
CA GLN A 382 -0.83 14.97 13.42
C GLN A 382 0.59 14.79 14.00
N SER A 383 0.82 13.69 14.72
CA SER A 383 2.10 13.39 15.34
C SER A 383 3.22 13.04 14.36
N HIS A 384 2.87 12.72 13.11
CA HIS A 384 3.79 12.37 12.04
C HIS A 384 3.97 13.50 11.01
N LEU A 385 3.25 14.62 11.14
CA LEU A 385 3.36 15.76 10.23
C LEU A 385 4.61 16.58 10.53
N PRO A 386 5.25 17.22 9.51
CA PRO A 386 6.39 18.11 9.69
C PRO A 386 5.97 19.48 10.24
N ASP A 387 5.39 19.54 11.43
CA ASP A 387 5.10 20.81 12.12
C ASP A 387 5.73 20.81 13.53
N PRO A 388 6.77 21.62 13.76
CA PRO A 388 7.39 21.77 15.08
C PRO A 388 6.61 22.69 16.04
N LYS A 389 5.64 23.49 15.56
CA LYS A 389 4.91 24.46 16.40
C LYS A 389 3.77 23.81 17.20
N ASN A 390 3.23 22.69 16.70
CA ASN A 390 2.18 21.89 17.36
C ASN A 390 2.62 20.43 17.48
N CYS A 391 3.73 20.18 18.17
CA CYS A 391 4.26 18.82 18.38
C CYS A 391 3.32 18.01 19.28
N VAL A 392 2.35 17.33 18.66
CA VAL A 392 1.58 16.27 19.29
C VAL A 392 2.42 14.99 19.17
N GLY A 393 2.80 14.36 20.28
CA GLY A 393 3.47 13.07 20.26
C GLY A 393 2.51 11.95 19.85
N ILE A 394 3.02 10.83 19.36
CA ILE A 394 2.16 9.67 19.04
C ILE A 394 1.40 9.17 20.28
N LYS A 395 1.98 9.33 21.47
CA LYS A 395 1.35 9.00 22.77
C LYS A 395 0.16 9.90 23.08
N ASP A 396 0.17 11.15 22.64
CA ASP A 396 -0.95 12.07 22.85
C ASP A 396 -2.16 11.73 21.97
N LEU A 397 -1.94 10.95 20.90
CA LEU A 397 -3.01 10.41 20.05
C LEU A 397 -3.51 9.04 20.54
N GLN A 398 -2.85 8.43 21.50
CA GLN A 398 -3.23 7.13 22.04
C GLN A 398 -4.44 7.28 22.96
N LYS A 399 -5.42 6.40 22.77
CA LYS A 399 -6.56 6.27 23.66
C LYS A 399 -6.94 4.82 23.87
N ASP A 400 -7.59 4.56 25.00
CA ASP A 400 -8.24 3.28 25.24
C ASP A 400 -9.56 3.25 24.49
N VAL A 401 -9.86 2.11 23.87
CA VAL A 401 -11.09 1.90 23.08
C VAL A 401 -11.81 0.68 23.63
N ASP A 402 -13.08 0.87 24.01
CA ASP A 402 -14.03 -0.24 24.22
C ASP A 402 -14.86 -0.40 22.95
N LEU A 403 -14.60 -1.47 22.22
CA LEU A 403 -15.27 -1.81 20.96
C LEU A 403 -16.12 -3.06 21.18
N LYS A 404 -17.41 -2.96 20.88
CA LYS A 404 -18.31 -4.10 20.76
C LYS A 404 -18.77 -4.24 19.33
N VAL A 405 -18.65 -5.46 18.80
CA VAL A 405 -19.09 -5.80 17.44
C VAL A 405 -20.06 -6.96 17.52
N THR A 406 -21.31 -6.70 17.17
CA THR A 406 -22.36 -7.72 17.08
C THR A 406 -22.51 -8.16 15.64
N ILE A 407 -22.24 -9.44 15.37
CA ILE A 407 -22.50 -10.03 14.05
C ILE A 407 -23.93 -10.56 14.05
N LEU A 408 -24.76 -10.06 13.14
CA LEU A 408 -26.20 -10.32 13.13
C LEU A 408 -26.59 -11.35 12.06
N ALA A 409 -26.10 -11.18 10.84
CA ALA A 409 -26.37 -12.11 9.75
C ALA A 409 -25.27 -12.08 8.70
N GLY A 410 -25.19 -13.14 7.92
CA GLY A 410 -24.36 -13.24 6.73
C GLY A 410 -25.14 -13.90 5.60
N GLN A 411 -24.93 -13.46 4.37
CA GLN A 411 -25.51 -14.08 3.19
C GLN A 411 -24.46 -14.32 2.12
N SER A 412 -24.74 -15.26 1.22
CA SER A 412 -23.90 -15.60 0.07
C SER A 412 -22.44 -15.86 0.44
N LEU A 413 -22.18 -16.36 1.65
CA LEU A 413 -20.83 -16.57 2.15
C LEU A 413 -20.08 -17.53 1.21
N PRO A 414 -18.87 -17.20 0.72
CA PRO A 414 -18.15 -18.05 -0.21
C PRO A 414 -17.82 -19.38 0.43
N LEU A 415 -17.89 -20.46 -0.34
CA LEU A 415 -17.44 -21.76 0.15
C LEU A 415 -15.90 -21.81 0.06
N PRO A 416 -15.22 -22.37 1.08
CA PRO A 416 -13.84 -22.78 0.93
C PRO A 416 -13.71 -23.79 -0.21
N LYS A 417 -12.48 -24.04 -0.68
CA LYS A 417 -12.29 -24.88 -1.87
C LYS A 417 -12.81 -26.29 -1.58
N ASP A 418 -13.46 -26.91 -2.58
CA ASP A 418 -13.96 -28.30 -2.51
C ASP A 418 -15.03 -28.59 -1.44
N HIS A 419 -15.56 -27.55 -0.78
CA HIS A 419 -16.62 -27.66 0.21
C HIS A 419 -18.03 -27.55 -0.40
N LYS A 420 -19.00 -28.24 0.22
CA LYS A 420 -20.43 -28.13 -0.12
C LYS A 420 -21.16 -27.30 0.92
N ALA A 421 -22.18 -26.57 0.50
CA ALA A 421 -22.96 -25.71 1.39
C ALA A 421 -23.54 -26.43 2.62
N LYS A 422 -23.93 -27.69 2.50
CA LYS A 422 -24.48 -28.48 3.62
C LYS A 422 -23.47 -28.79 4.74
N ASP A 423 -22.19 -28.82 4.38
CA ASP A 423 -21.06 -29.16 5.27
C ASP A 423 -20.36 -27.89 5.77
N PHE A 424 -20.76 -26.71 5.27
CA PHE A 424 -20.20 -25.43 5.65
C PHE A 424 -20.77 -24.96 6.99
N GLN A 425 -19.88 -24.78 7.96
CA GLN A 425 -20.14 -24.31 9.32
C GLN A 425 -19.43 -22.96 9.54
N PRO A 426 -19.94 -21.87 8.93
CA PRO A 426 -19.25 -20.58 8.97
C PRO A 426 -19.28 -19.94 10.35
N TYR A 427 -18.16 -19.36 10.76
CA TYR A 427 -18.12 -18.40 11.86
C TYR A 427 -17.31 -17.16 11.46
N VAL A 428 -17.64 -16.02 12.08
CA VAL A 428 -16.92 -14.76 11.88
C VAL A 428 -15.93 -14.55 13.03
N LYS A 429 -14.65 -14.41 12.67
CA LYS A 429 -13.57 -13.98 13.56
C LYS A 429 -13.32 -12.50 13.35
N VAL A 430 -13.50 -11.70 14.39
CA VAL A 430 -13.15 -10.27 14.40
C VAL A 430 -11.80 -10.11 15.07
N ILE A 431 -10.88 -9.39 14.43
CA ILE A 431 -9.53 -9.18 14.92
C ILE A 431 -9.23 -7.69 14.93
N VAL A 432 -8.95 -7.14 16.10
CA VAL A 432 -8.51 -5.76 16.29
C VAL A 432 -6.99 -5.72 16.28
N HIS A 433 -6.42 -4.95 15.37
CA HIS A 433 -4.99 -4.77 15.16
C HIS A 433 -4.58 -3.34 15.49
N VAL A 434 -3.89 -3.12 16.61
CA VAL A 434 -3.40 -1.79 17.02
C VAL A 434 -1.92 -1.61 16.66
N SER A 435 -1.12 -2.65 16.89
CA SER A 435 0.29 -2.73 16.51
C SER A 435 0.69 -4.20 16.30
N GLN A 436 1.96 -4.46 15.99
CA GLN A 436 2.51 -5.82 15.98
C GLN A 436 2.24 -6.58 17.28
N ASN A 437 2.40 -5.90 18.42
CA ASN A 437 2.36 -6.48 19.76
C ASN A 437 0.95 -6.42 20.38
N ILE A 438 0.12 -5.47 19.96
CA ILE A 438 -1.22 -5.27 20.51
C ILE A 438 -2.26 -5.70 19.47
N LYS A 439 -2.83 -6.90 19.69
CA LYS A 439 -3.95 -7.42 18.91
C LYS A 439 -4.89 -8.23 19.81
N GLN A 440 -6.20 -8.11 19.57
CA GLN A 440 -7.22 -8.93 20.20
C GLN A 440 -8.07 -9.61 19.12
N LYS A 441 -8.58 -10.80 19.42
CA LYS A 441 -9.38 -11.59 18.48
C LYS A 441 -10.49 -12.29 19.24
N GLU A 442 -11.69 -12.23 18.68
CA GLU A 442 -12.85 -12.94 19.18
C GLU A 442 -13.60 -13.58 18.00
N LYS A 443 -14.41 -14.59 18.28
CA LYS A 443 -15.22 -15.23 17.25
C LYS A 443 -16.64 -15.51 17.73
N VAL A 444 -17.59 -15.41 16.81
CA VAL A 444 -18.96 -15.88 17.04
C VAL A 444 -19.03 -17.41 16.97
N LYS A 445 -20.13 -17.99 17.44
CA LYS A 445 -20.41 -19.41 17.21
C LYS A 445 -20.64 -19.67 15.73
N HIS A 446 -20.32 -20.88 15.27
CA HIS A 446 -20.56 -21.26 13.90
C HIS A 446 -22.05 -21.39 13.60
N GLY A 447 -22.42 -20.99 12.39
CA GLY A 447 -23.72 -21.26 11.80
C GLY A 447 -23.69 -22.52 10.94
N LYS A 448 -24.63 -22.60 9.99
CA LYS A 448 -24.71 -23.67 8.99
C LYS A 448 -25.13 -23.09 7.64
N GLY A 449 -24.46 -23.52 6.57
CA GLY A 449 -24.74 -23.05 5.21
C GLY A 449 -24.16 -21.68 4.90
N GLN A 450 -24.41 -21.17 3.69
CA GLN A 450 -23.86 -19.90 3.22
C GLN A 450 -24.66 -18.66 3.67
N ASN A 451 -25.84 -18.89 4.26
CA ASN A 451 -26.74 -17.86 4.73
C ASN A 451 -27.05 -18.13 6.19
N VAL A 452 -26.58 -17.25 7.07
CA VAL A 452 -26.56 -17.49 8.50
C VAL A 452 -27.21 -16.32 9.21
N ARG A 453 -28.09 -16.63 10.15
CA ARG A 453 -28.58 -15.68 11.13
C ARG A 453 -27.89 -15.97 12.45
N TRP A 454 -27.00 -15.09 12.85
CA TRP A 454 -26.34 -15.16 14.15
C TRP A 454 -27.31 -14.55 15.17
N GLU A 455 -27.83 -15.36 16.09
CA GLU A 455 -28.75 -14.92 17.14
C GLU A 455 -28.16 -13.82 18.04
N LYS A 456 -28.97 -13.21 18.91
CA LYS A 456 -28.62 -12.05 19.76
C LYS A 456 -27.43 -12.24 20.73
N LYS A 457 -26.81 -13.43 20.82
CA LYS A 457 -25.65 -13.75 21.69
C LYS A 457 -24.28 -13.68 20.98
N ASN A 458 -24.16 -12.94 19.88
CA ASN A 458 -22.97 -12.86 19.04
C ASN A 458 -22.28 -11.48 19.10
N THR A 459 -22.29 -10.86 20.29
CA THR A 459 -21.57 -9.61 20.58
C THR A 459 -20.15 -9.94 21.04
N LEU A 460 -19.16 -9.45 20.31
CA LEU A 460 -17.74 -9.61 20.59
C LEU A 460 -17.22 -8.33 21.23
N GLN A 461 -16.62 -8.40 22.42
CA GLN A 461 -16.11 -7.23 23.13
C GLN A 461 -14.58 -7.19 23.10
N PHE A 462 -14.03 -5.99 22.87
CA PHE A 462 -12.61 -5.71 22.82
C PHE A 462 -12.32 -4.48 23.65
N LYS A 463 -11.45 -4.63 24.65
CA LYS A 463 -10.93 -3.50 25.45
C LYS A 463 -9.46 -3.36 25.13
N VAL A 464 -9.12 -2.40 24.27
CA VAL A 464 -7.77 -2.27 23.73
C VAL A 464 -7.19 -0.92 24.10
N ALA A 465 -6.01 -0.94 24.69
CA ALA A 465 -5.28 0.27 25.06
C ALA A 465 -4.39 0.78 23.93
N GLU A 466 -3.91 2.02 24.08
CA GLU A 466 -2.88 2.64 23.23
C GLU A 466 -3.24 2.76 21.74
N VAL A 467 -4.53 2.96 21.46
CA VAL A 467 -5.06 2.99 20.10
C VAL A 467 -4.84 4.36 19.47
N VAL A 468 -4.14 4.38 18.34
CA VAL A 468 -4.19 5.49 17.38
C VAL A 468 -5.09 5.02 16.24
N GLU A 469 -6.36 5.46 16.22
CA GLU A 469 -7.39 4.86 15.37
C GLU A 469 -7.07 4.91 13.86
N GLN A 470 -6.43 6.00 13.41
CA GLN A 470 -5.94 6.18 12.02
C GLN A 470 -4.89 5.13 11.61
N LEU A 471 -4.27 4.44 12.58
CA LEU A 471 -3.24 3.43 12.39
C LEU A 471 -3.67 2.06 12.94
N ALA A 472 -4.94 1.90 13.31
CA ALA A 472 -5.51 0.65 13.80
C ALA A 472 -6.52 0.07 12.80
N PHE A 473 -6.65 -1.25 12.76
CA PHE A 473 -7.50 -1.95 11.80
C PHE A 473 -8.38 -2.99 12.47
N VAL A 474 -9.61 -3.13 11.99
CA VAL A 474 -10.55 -4.17 12.38
C VAL A 474 -10.76 -5.10 11.20
N LYS A 475 -10.37 -6.37 11.35
CA LYS A 475 -10.54 -7.40 10.31
C LYS A 475 -11.69 -8.32 10.67
N PHE A 476 -12.57 -8.53 9.70
CA PHE A 476 -13.64 -9.52 9.74
C PHE A 476 -13.20 -10.68 8.85
N LYS A 477 -13.19 -11.89 9.39
CA LYS A 477 -12.81 -13.09 8.62
C LYS A 477 -13.85 -14.17 8.81
N VAL A 478 -14.33 -14.71 7.70
CA VAL A 478 -15.21 -15.87 7.68
C VAL A 478 -14.34 -17.12 7.59
N TYR A 479 -14.57 -18.04 8.51
CA TYR A 479 -13.92 -19.35 8.57
C TYR A 479 -14.96 -20.45 8.48
N ASN A 480 -14.58 -21.60 7.93
CA ASN A 480 -15.33 -22.84 8.10
C ASN A 480 -14.82 -23.55 9.36
N ASP A 481 -15.73 -23.92 10.27
CA ASP A 481 -15.40 -24.76 11.42
C ASP A 481 -15.27 -26.22 10.96
N GLU A 482 -14.08 -26.79 11.13
CA GLU A 482 -13.74 -28.11 10.61
C GLU A 482 -12.92 -28.89 11.65
N PHE A 483 -12.93 -30.21 11.55
CA PHE A 483 -12.00 -31.02 12.33
C PHE A 483 -10.56 -30.76 11.88
N GLY A 484 -9.76 -30.15 12.75
CA GLY A 484 -8.37 -29.81 12.47
C GLY A 484 -8.16 -28.31 12.32
N LYS A 485 -7.81 -27.85 11.12
CA LYS A 485 -7.48 -26.44 10.85
C LYS A 485 -8.56 -25.77 10.02
N ASP A 486 -9.27 -24.85 10.65
CA ASP A 486 -10.30 -24.03 10.02
C ASP A 486 -9.81 -23.35 8.73
N GLU A 487 -10.54 -23.58 7.63
CA GLU A 487 -10.28 -22.94 6.35
C GLU A 487 -10.89 -21.53 6.31
N LYS A 488 -10.17 -20.58 5.70
CA LYS A 488 -10.70 -19.22 5.52
C LYS A 488 -11.50 -19.16 4.22
N SER A 489 -12.64 -18.49 4.27
CA SER A 489 -13.54 -18.36 3.11
C SER A 489 -13.57 -16.93 2.58
N ALA A 490 -13.67 -15.94 3.46
CA ALA A 490 -13.83 -14.54 3.07
C ALA A 490 -13.31 -13.56 4.13
N TRP A 491 -13.16 -12.31 3.76
CA TRP A 491 -12.70 -11.27 4.68
C TRP A 491 -13.17 -9.86 4.29
N ALA A 492 -13.17 -8.97 5.28
CA ALA A 492 -13.19 -7.52 5.13
C ALA A 492 -12.19 -6.89 6.12
N CYS A 493 -11.70 -5.70 5.82
CA CYS A 493 -10.80 -4.97 6.69
C CYS A 493 -11.12 -3.48 6.66
N VAL A 494 -11.15 -2.85 7.82
CA VAL A 494 -11.57 -1.47 8.00
C VAL A 494 -10.57 -0.75 8.88
N ARG A 495 -10.20 0.49 8.54
CA ARG A 495 -9.44 1.37 9.43
C ARG A 495 -10.34 1.78 10.60
N MET A 496 -9.84 1.75 11.83
CA MET A 496 -10.71 1.81 13.02
C MET A 496 -11.48 3.13 13.16
N ASP A 497 -10.88 4.24 12.75
CA ASP A 497 -11.52 5.56 12.68
C ASP A 497 -12.67 5.62 11.66
N ARG A 498 -12.65 4.72 10.68
CA ARG A 498 -13.66 4.60 9.62
C ARG A 498 -14.71 3.52 9.89
N LEU A 499 -14.63 2.79 11.00
CA LEU A 499 -15.67 1.83 11.38
C LEU A 499 -16.89 2.57 11.92
N LYS A 500 -17.99 2.58 11.16
CA LYS A 500 -19.26 3.24 11.50
C LYS A 500 -19.86 2.64 12.77
N LYS A 501 -20.32 3.50 13.70
CA LYS A 501 -21.11 3.09 14.88
C LYS A 501 -22.56 2.82 14.48
N GLY A 502 -23.25 1.96 15.23
CA GLY A 502 -24.62 1.56 14.98
C GLY A 502 -24.72 0.42 13.96
N TYR A 503 -25.89 0.28 13.32
CA TYR A 503 -26.11 -0.75 12.31
C TYR A 503 -25.42 -0.39 10.99
N GLY A 504 -24.89 -1.41 10.32
CA GLY A 504 -24.37 -1.29 8.96
C GLY A 504 -24.15 -2.66 8.32
N HIS A 505 -23.70 -2.63 7.07
CA HIS A 505 -23.35 -3.83 6.32
C HIS A 505 -21.88 -3.82 5.89
N LEU A 506 -21.31 -5.00 5.67
CA LEU A 506 -19.97 -5.18 5.12
C LEU A 506 -20.01 -6.17 3.97
N LYS A 507 -19.62 -5.73 2.78
CA LYS A 507 -19.30 -6.65 1.68
C LYS A 507 -17.98 -7.37 1.97
N LEU A 508 -17.88 -8.62 1.56
CA LEU A 508 -16.70 -9.44 1.78
C LEU A 508 -15.95 -9.69 0.48
N PHE A 509 -14.64 -9.86 0.60
CA PHE A 509 -13.77 -10.36 -0.44
C PHE A 509 -13.51 -11.85 -0.22
N ASP A 510 -13.30 -12.59 -1.30
CA ASP A 510 -12.78 -13.95 -1.22
C ASP A 510 -11.29 -13.96 -0.79
N MET A 511 -10.73 -15.15 -0.56
CA MET A 511 -9.31 -15.28 -0.19
C MET A 511 -8.32 -14.94 -1.30
N LYS A 512 -8.78 -14.80 -2.54
CA LYS A 512 -7.97 -14.30 -3.66
C LYS A 512 -8.06 -12.77 -3.77
N GLY A 513 -8.93 -12.12 -3.00
CA GLY A 513 -9.14 -10.69 -3.05
C GLY A 513 -10.06 -10.23 -4.17
N ASN A 514 -10.98 -11.07 -4.62
CA ASN A 514 -12.05 -10.66 -5.53
C ASN A 514 -13.26 -10.19 -4.72
N ALA A 515 -13.96 -9.18 -5.25
CA ALA A 515 -15.27 -8.80 -4.72
C ALA A 515 -16.25 -9.97 -4.83
N THR A 516 -17.13 -10.12 -3.85
CA THR A 516 -18.15 -11.17 -3.82
C THR A 516 -19.53 -10.58 -3.54
N ASP A 517 -20.58 -11.36 -3.78
CA ASP A 517 -21.94 -11.02 -3.37
C ASP A 517 -22.17 -11.22 -1.85
N ALA A 518 -21.15 -11.69 -1.14
CA ALA A 518 -21.25 -12.00 0.27
C ALA A 518 -21.27 -10.72 1.11
N ALA A 519 -22.18 -10.69 2.09
CA ALA A 519 -22.34 -9.55 2.97
C ALA A 519 -22.61 -9.99 4.41
N LEU A 520 -22.16 -9.17 5.36
CA LEU A 520 -22.51 -9.26 6.77
C LEU A 520 -23.40 -8.07 7.16
N ILE A 521 -24.37 -8.31 8.04
CA ILE A 521 -25.02 -7.25 8.83
C ILE A 521 -24.36 -7.23 10.20
N ILE A 522 -23.92 -6.05 10.62
CA ILE A 522 -23.26 -5.86 11.91
C ILE A 522 -23.86 -4.67 12.68
N TYR A 523 -23.65 -4.68 13.98
CA TYR A 523 -23.89 -3.53 14.86
C TYR A 523 -22.62 -3.23 15.65
N VAL A 524 -22.20 -1.96 15.67
CA VAL A 524 -20.94 -1.53 16.29
C VAL A 524 -21.21 -0.51 17.39
N GLU A 525 -20.69 -0.79 18.58
CA GLU A 525 -20.56 0.19 19.66
C GLU A 525 -19.07 0.48 19.86
N LYS A 526 -18.69 1.76 19.88
CA LYS A 526 -17.30 2.18 20.10
C LYS A 526 -17.30 3.40 21.01
N SER A 527 -16.67 3.32 22.17
CA SER A 527 -16.48 4.45 23.09
C SER A 527 -15.02 4.79 23.27
#